data_AF-A0A962HCB5-F1
#
_entry.id   AF-A0A962HCB5-F1
#
_cell.length_a   1.000
_cell.length_b   1.000
_cell.length_c   1.000
_cell.angle_alpha   90.00
_cell.angle_beta   90.00
_cell.angle_gamma   90.00
#
_symmetry.space_group_name_H-M   'P 1'
#
loop_
_entity.id
_entity.type
_entity.pdbx_description
1 polymer ?
#
loop_
_entity_poly.entity_id
_entity_poly.type
_entity_poly.pdbx_seq_one_letter_code
_entity_poly.pdbx_strand_id
1 'polypeptide(L)'
;MPAAERLHYLDNLRALAMLAGVLFHAALAYSPLVHPLFPTADRQTSALIDGLVWFSHLFRMPLFFLIAGFFTALLVQRRGLGGLFRNRLFRVMLPFLLFWPLVHLCLSASTLHAVDTVEHPSPLLALIRQFQQQDGLPPMPPGTSHLWFLYYLMYFYVLVWAARVFGVDQWAARMARLRPRLLLTLTPLAIALPLATVSAPHPAPESLLPQFWALGYFGVFFGLGYGLQGQIELMDAWRVHLRKLLAASIVCYALWLSLVVRQVDGDILH
;
A
#
# COMPACT_ATOMS: atom_id res chain seq x y z
N MET A 1 -35.77 6.34 -8.75
CA MET A 1 -34.49 6.24 -9.48
C MET A 1 -34.10 4.77 -9.50
N PRO A 2 -33.80 4.19 -10.68
CA PRO A 2 -33.42 2.77 -10.75
C PRO A 2 -32.20 2.53 -9.85
N ALA A 3 -32.17 1.38 -9.17
CA ALA A 3 -31.08 1.01 -8.27
C ALA A 3 -29.75 1.27 -8.96
N ALA A 4 -28.92 2.14 -8.38
CA ALA A 4 -27.63 2.51 -8.95
C ALA A 4 -26.88 1.22 -9.32
N GLU A 5 -26.69 1.01 -10.62
CA GLU A 5 -26.05 -0.20 -11.17
C GLU A 5 -24.73 -0.41 -10.43
N ARG A 6 -24.68 -1.49 -9.66
CA ARG A 6 -23.51 -1.80 -8.83
C ARG A 6 -22.36 -2.08 -9.79
N LEU A 7 -21.22 -1.42 -9.61
CA LEU A 7 -20.07 -1.59 -10.49
C LEU A 7 -19.38 -2.94 -10.21
N HIS A 8 -19.99 -4.02 -10.71
CA HIS A 8 -19.60 -5.41 -10.43
C HIS A 8 -18.14 -5.70 -10.80
N TYR A 9 -17.64 -5.07 -11.86
CA TYR A 9 -16.24 -5.21 -12.27
C TYR A 9 -15.25 -4.64 -11.25
N LEU A 10 -15.58 -3.53 -10.55
CA LEU A 10 -14.74 -2.99 -9.48
C LEU A 10 -14.76 -3.89 -8.24
N ASP A 11 -15.92 -4.48 -7.92
CA ASP A 11 -16.05 -5.41 -6.81
C ASP A 11 -15.23 -6.69 -7.07
N ASN A 12 -15.28 -7.25 -8.28
CA ASN A 12 -14.46 -8.40 -8.68
C ASN A 12 -12.96 -8.08 -8.65
N LEU A 13 -12.57 -6.91 -9.17
CA LEU A 13 -11.18 -6.47 -9.15
C LEU A 13 -10.64 -6.35 -7.72
N ARG A 14 -11.44 -5.78 -6.81
CA ARG A 14 -11.09 -5.71 -5.38
C ARG A 14 -10.98 -7.10 -4.75
N ALA A 15 -11.91 -8.01 -5.06
CA ALA A 15 -11.88 -9.36 -4.51
C ALA A 15 -10.62 -10.13 -4.95
N LEU A 16 -10.28 -10.08 -6.24
CA LEU A 16 -9.07 -10.71 -6.77
C LEU A 16 -7.81 -10.09 -6.15
N ALA A 17 -7.77 -8.76 -6.06
CA ALA A 17 -6.68 -8.04 -5.41
C ALA A 17 -6.54 -8.44 -3.94
N MET A 18 -7.64 -8.65 -3.20
CA MET A 18 -7.60 -9.07 -1.80
C MET A 18 -7.05 -10.50 -1.66
N LEU A 19 -7.47 -11.42 -2.54
CA LEU A 19 -6.95 -12.79 -2.56
C LEU A 19 -5.44 -12.83 -2.89
N ALA A 20 -5.00 -11.99 -3.82
CA ALA A 20 -3.57 -11.83 -4.12
C ALA A 20 -2.76 -11.33 -2.90
N GLY A 21 -3.40 -10.65 -1.96
CA GLY A 21 -2.81 -10.29 -0.66
C GLY A 21 -2.50 -11.49 0.22
N VAL A 22 -3.41 -12.46 0.29
CA VAL A 22 -3.20 -13.71 1.05
C VAL A 22 -2.03 -14.49 0.46
N LEU A 23 -2.01 -14.66 -0.87
CA LEU A 23 -0.90 -15.31 -1.58
C LEU A 23 0.42 -14.58 -1.34
N PHE A 24 0.41 -13.25 -1.38
CA PHE A 24 1.59 -12.43 -1.10
C PHE A 24 2.18 -12.73 0.28
N HIS A 25 1.39 -12.64 1.35
CA HIS A 25 1.88 -12.87 2.70
C HIS A 25 2.38 -14.31 2.92
N ALA A 26 1.71 -15.31 2.36
CA ALA A 26 2.17 -16.69 2.43
C ALA A 26 3.52 -16.89 1.70
N ALA A 27 3.68 -16.25 0.54
CA ALA A 27 4.87 -16.38 -0.28
C ALA A 27 6.09 -15.60 0.25
N LEU A 28 5.90 -14.60 1.13
CA LEU A 28 7.01 -13.87 1.74
C LEU A 28 7.97 -14.76 2.55
N ALA A 29 7.50 -15.92 3.03
CA ALA A 29 8.36 -16.91 3.66
C ALA A 29 9.52 -17.37 2.75
N TYR A 30 9.33 -17.35 1.42
CA TYR A 30 10.29 -17.84 0.43
C TYR A 30 10.97 -16.70 -0.35
N SER A 31 10.81 -15.45 0.09
CA SER A 31 11.36 -14.26 -0.57
C SER A 31 12.80 -13.99 -0.12
N PRO A 32 13.80 -14.10 -1.01
CA PRO A 32 15.16 -13.64 -0.71
C PRO A 32 15.20 -12.20 -0.21
N LEU A 33 14.46 -11.29 -0.85
CA LEU A 33 14.52 -9.85 -0.57
C LEU A 33 14.04 -9.43 0.84
N VAL A 34 13.15 -10.18 1.48
CA VAL A 34 12.74 -9.91 2.88
C VAL A 34 13.11 -11.03 3.85
N HIS A 35 13.91 -12.00 3.42
CA HIS A 35 14.37 -13.12 4.24
C HIS A 35 14.91 -12.67 5.62
N PRO A 36 15.73 -11.60 5.72
CA PRO A 36 16.27 -11.18 7.01
C PRO A 36 15.21 -10.58 7.96
N LEU A 37 14.08 -10.13 7.42
CA LEU A 37 13.06 -9.33 8.11
C LEU A 37 11.75 -10.10 8.32
N PHE A 38 11.62 -11.32 7.83
CA PHE A 38 10.37 -12.09 7.92
C PHE A 38 10.43 -13.13 9.05
N PRO A 39 9.49 -13.14 10.01
CA PRO A 39 9.52 -14.07 11.14
C PRO A 39 9.52 -15.54 10.72
N THR A 40 8.76 -15.89 9.69
CA THR A 40 8.63 -17.26 9.18
C THR A 40 9.43 -17.48 7.90
N ALA A 41 10.58 -16.82 7.76
CA ALA A 41 11.45 -17.01 6.60
C ALA A 41 11.94 -18.46 6.53
N ASP A 42 11.74 -19.11 5.39
CA ASP A 42 12.17 -20.48 5.11
C ASP A 42 13.64 -20.51 4.69
N ARG A 43 14.31 -21.65 4.84
CA ARG A 43 15.68 -21.84 4.35
C ARG A 43 15.75 -21.89 2.83
N GLN A 44 14.68 -22.36 2.20
CA GLN A 44 14.53 -22.36 0.74
C GLN A 44 13.98 -21.02 0.28
N THR A 45 14.66 -20.40 -0.67
CA THR A 45 14.26 -19.10 -1.23
C THR A 45 14.16 -19.17 -2.74
N SER A 46 13.32 -18.34 -3.36
CA SER A 46 13.18 -18.31 -4.82
C SER A 46 13.09 -16.88 -5.36
N ALA A 47 14.01 -16.53 -6.27
CA ALA A 47 13.98 -15.26 -6.98
C ALA A 47 12.73 -15.11 -7.88
N LEU A 48 12.15 -16.22 -8.35
CA LEU A 48 10.88 -16.20 -9.08
C LEU A 48 9.74 -15.75 -8.16
N ILE A 49 9.75 -16.19 -6.91
CA ILE A 49 8.77 -15.76 -5.91
C ILE A 49 8.87 -14.26 -5.69
N ASP A 50 10.08 -13.71 -5.53
CA ASP A 50 10.29 -12.26 -5.45
C ASP A 50 9.71 -11.51 -6.66
N GLY A 51 10.01 -11.99 -7.86
CA GLY A 51 9.48 -11.41 -9.08
C GLY A 51 7.95 -11.36 -9.13
N LEU A 52 7.25 -12.32 -8.51
CA LEU A 52 5.78 -12.36 -8.49
C LEU A 52 5.18 -11.58 -7.31
N VAL A 53 5.72 -11.73 -6.10
CA VAL A 53 5.16 -11.10 -4.89
C VAL A 53 5.34 -9.60 -4.90
N TRP A 54 6.51 -9.10 -5.33
CA TRP A 54 6.75 -7.65 -5.40
C TRP A 54 5.97 -6.99 -6.53
N PHE A 55 5.82 -7.67 -7.66
CA PHE A 55 4.91 -7.22 -8.73
C PHE A 55 3.48 -7.10 -8.19
N SER A 56 2.99 -8.16 -7.53
CA SER A 56 1.67 -8.17 -6.91
C SER A 56 1.51 -7.03 -5.91
N HIS A 57 2.51 -6.77 -5.07
CA HIS A 57 2.48 -5.68 -4.09
C HIS A 57 2.44 -4.29 -4.75
N LEU A 58 3.38 -4.02 -5.65
CA LEU A 58 3.52 -2.73 -6.36
C LEU A 58 2.33 -2.44 -7.29
N PHE A 59 1.60 -3.47 -7.71
CA PHE A 59 0.35 -3.29 -8.45
C PHE A 59 -0.85 -3.13 -7.51
N ARG A 60 -1.03 -4.07 -6.58
CA ARG A 60 -2.23 -4.19 -5.74
C ARG A 60 -2.39 -3.02 -4.79
N MET A 61 -1.34 -2.60 -4.09
CA MET A 61 -1.47 -1.55 -3.07
C MET A 61 -1.86 -0.20 -3.71
N PRO A 62 -1.19 0.28 -4.77
CA PRO A 62 -1.64 1.44 -5.53
C PRO A 62 -3.07 1.32 -6.06
N LEU A 63 -3.44 0.14 -6.58
CA LEU A 63 -4.78 -0.11 -7.08
C LEU A 63 -5.85 0.08 -5.99
N PHE A 64 -5.62 -0.40 -4.77
CA PHE A 64 -6.56 -0.18 -3.67
C PHE A 64 -6.71 1.29 -3.31
N PHE A 65 -5.61 2.05 -3.25
CA PHE A 65 -5.69 3.49 -2.97
C PHE A 65 -6.41 4.25 -4.08
N LEU A 66 -6.17 3.90 -5.35
CA LEU A 66 -6.90 4.47 -6.49
C LEU A 66 -8.40 4.19 -6.38
N ILE A 67 -8.79 2.95 -6.14
CA ILE A 67 -10.20 2.57 -5.97
C ILE A 67 -10.81 3.27 -4.74
N ALA A 68 -10.07 3.37 -3.64
CA ALA A 68 -10.52 4.06 -2.43
C ALA A 68 -10.75 5.56 -2.67
N GLY A 69 -9.87 6.21 -3.43
CA GLY A 69 -10.03 7.60 -3.86
C GLY A 69 -11.30 7.79 -4.69
N PHE A 70 -11.51 6.93 -5.68
CA PHE A 70 -12.70 6.95 -6.55
C PHE A 70 -14.00 6.84 -5.75
N PHE A 71 -14.10 5.85 -4.85
CA PHE A 71 -15.29 5.70 -4.01
C PHE A 71 -15.45 6.81 -2.98
N THR A 72 -14.36 7.45 -2.58
CA THR A 72 -14.41 8.60 -1.67
C THR A 72 -15.00 9.82 -2.37
N ALA A 73 -14.58 10.13 -3.59
CA ALA A 73 -15.20 11.18 -4.41
C ALA A 73 -16.70 10.91 -4.61
N LEU A 74 -17.08 9.68 -4.99
CA LEU A 74 -18.47 9.28 -5.16
C LEU A 74 -19.30 9.48 -3.88
N LEU A 75 -18.74 9.13 -2.72
CA LEU A 75 -19.40 9.27 -1.43
C LEU A 75 -19.56 10.74 -1.03
N VAL A 76 -18.53 11.57 -1.23
CA VAL A 76 -18.60 13.02 -0.99
C VAL A 76 -19.63 13.67 -1.89
N GLN A 77 -19.69 13.29 -3.17
CA GLN A 77 -20.69 13.80 -4.11
C GLN A 77 -22.13 13.45 -3.67
N ARG A 78 -22.35 12.22 -3.20
CA ARG A 78 -23.70 11.74 -2.84
C ARG A 78 -24.17 12.15 -1.44
N ARG A 79 -23.26 12.31 -0.48
CA ARG A 79 -23.61 12.48 0.95
C ARG A 79 -22.85 13.60 1.65
N GLY A 80 -22.02 14.36 0.94
CA GLY A 80 -21.20 15.43 1.51
C GLY A 80 -20.11 14.94 2.45
N LEU A 81 -19.41 15.89 3.08
CA LEU A 81 -18.33 15.61 4.03
C LEU A 81 -18.82 14.93 5.31
N GLY A 82 -19.97 15.33 5.86
CA GLY A 82 -20.56 14.67 7.03
C GLY A 82 -20.92 13.21 6.75
N GLY A 83 -21.46 12.92 5.56
CA GLY A 83 -21.73 11.57 5.11
C GLY A 83 -20.48 10.72 4.89
N LEU A 84 -19.37 11.34 4.43
CA LEU A 84 -18.06 10.70 4.35
C LEU A 84 -17.62 10.23 5.73
N PHE A 85 -17.49 11.13 6.71
CA PHE A 85 -16.99 10.78 8.03
C PHE A 85 -17.87 9.77 8.75
N ARG A 86 -19.20 9.93 8.72
CA ARG A 86 -20.12 8.95 9.33
C ARG A 86 -19.96 7.57 8.70
N ASN A 87 -19.84 7.47 7.37
CA ASN A 87 -19.68 6.18 6.71
C ASN A 87 -18.31 5.54 7.02
N ARG A 88 -17.23 6.32 6.98
CA ARG A 88 -15.87 5.83 7.21
C ARG A 88 -15.61 5.52 8.68
N LEU A 89 -16.29 6.18 9.61
CA LEU A 89 -16.26 5.84 11.03
C LEU A 89 -16.64 4.37 11.24
N PHE A 90 -17.79 3.93 10.72
CA PHE A 90 -18.26 2.55 10.92
C PHE A 90 -17.59 1.51 10.02
N ARG A 91 -16.98 1.91 8.90
CA ARG A 91 -16.43 0.97 7.90
C ARG A 91 -14.90 0.91 7.86
N VAL A 92 -14.21 1.86 8.48
CA VAL A 92 -12.74 1.95 8.49
C VAL A 92 -12.23 2.14 9.91
N MET A 93 -12.62 3.23 10.58
CA MET A 93 -12.07 3.59 11.89
C MET A 93 -12.49 2.60 12.99
N LEU A 94 -13.77 2.25 13.08
CA LEU A 94 -14.26 1.29 14.08
C LEU A 94 -13.67 -0.12 13.87
N PRO A 95 -13.68 -0.70 12.65
CA PRO A 95 -12.95 -1.95 12.40
C PRO A 95 -11.47 -1.86 12.75
N PHE A 96 -10.79 -0.76 12.40
CA PHE A 96 -9.39 -0.58 12.76
C PHE A 96 -9.19 -0.61 14.28
N LEU A 97 -9.94 0.18 15.05
CA LEU A 97 -9.80 0.24 16.51
C LEU A 97 -10.13 -1.08 17.21
N LEU A 98 -11.10 -1.84 16.68
CA LEU A 98 -11.49 -3.14 17.23
C LEU A 98 -10.44 -4.22 16.92
N PHE A 99 -10.00 -4.30 15.66
CA PHE A 99 -9.14 -5.39 15.21
C PHE A 99 -7.64 -5.10 15.38
N TRP A 100 -7.22 -3.85 15.49
CA TRP A 100 -5.80 -3.52 15.72
C TRP A 100 -5.21 -4.16 16.98
N PRO A 101 -5.81 -4.04 18.19
CA PRO A 101 -5.24 -4.68 19.37
C PRO A 101 -5.25 -6.21 19.24
N LEU A 102 -6.27 -6.79 18.60
CA LEU A 102 -6.35 -8.23 18.36
C LEU A 102 -5.24 -8.71 17.41
N VAL A 103 -5.08 -8.06 16.27
CA VAL A 103 -4.05 -8.39 15.26
C VAL A 103 -2.66 -8.19 15.86
N HIS A 104 -2.44 -7.09 16.58
CA HIS A 104 -1.17 -6.83 17.25
C HIS A 104 -0.85 -7.92 18.27
N LEU A 105 -1.81 -8.27 19.14
CA LEU A 105 -1.64 -9.34 20.12
C LEU A 105 -1.36 -10.69 19.46
N CYS A 106 -2.12 -11.07 18.44
CA CYS A 106 -1.92 -12.34 17.73
C CYS A 106 -0.53 -12.43 17.09
N LEU A 107 -0.07 -11.38 16.42
CA LEU A 107 1.24 -11.35 15.76
C LEU A 107 2.39 -11.31 16.76
N SER A 108 2.26 -10.52 17.83
CA SER A 108 3.25 -10.48 18.90
C SER A 108 3.33 -11.82 19.62
N ALA A 109 2.19 -12.41 20.00
CA ALA A 109 2.16 -13.71 20.67
C ALA A 109 2.71 -14.84 19.78
N SER A 110 2.36 -14.88 18.49
CA SER A 110 2.89 -15.89 17.58
C SER A 110 4.39 -15.71 17.32
N THR A 111 4.86 -14.46 17.20
CA THR A 111 6.29 -14.17 17.03
C THR A 111 7.08 -14.57 18.28
N LEU A 112 6.63 -14.18 19.47
CA LEU A 112 7.29 -14.55 20.73
C LEU A 112 7.29 -16.06 20.94
N HIS A 113 6.18 -16.74 20.68
CA HIS A 113 6.13 -18.20 20.71
C HIS A 113 7.13 -18.82 19.73
N ALA A 114 7.26 -18.28 18.51
CA ALA A 114 8.23 -18.76 17.53
C ALA A 114 9.68 -18.52 17.97
N VAL A 115 9.96 -17.38 18.63
CA VAL A 115 11.28 -17.10 19.22
C VAL A 115 11.67 -18.18 20.24
N ASP A 116 10.73 -18.72 21.02
CA ASP A 116 11.04 -19.71 22.07
C ASP A 116 11.09 -21.15 21.54
N THR A 117 10.33 -21.48 20.50
CA THR A 117 10.05 -22.88 20.09
C THR A 117 10.70 -23.31 18.79
N VAL A 118 11.05 -22.40 17.89
CA VAL A 118 11.58 -22.77 16.57
C VAL A 118 13.04 -23.20 16.69
N GLU A 119 13.33 -24.40 16.18
CA GLU A 119 14.67 -25.00 16.14
C GLU A 119 15.66 -24.17 15.31
N HIS A 120 15.20 -23.67 14.15
CA HIS A 120 16.01 -22.91 13.19
C HIS A 120 15.43 -21.50 13.01
N PRO A 121 15.73 -20.55 13.93
CA PRO A 121 15.15 -19.22 13.89
C PRO A 121 15.59 -18.44 12.63
N SER A 122 14.70 -17.64 12.06
CA SER A 122 15.07 -16.67 11.04
C SER A 122 16.00 -15.59 11.61
N PRO A 123 16.72 -14.80 10.77
CA PRO A 123 17.60 -13.73 11.26
C PRO A 123 16.87 -12.74 12.18
N LEU A 124 15.63 -12.38 11.85
CA LEU A 124 14.80 -11.54 12.72
C LEU A 124 14.48 -12.22 14.06
N LEU A 125 14.07 -13.49 14.07
CA LEU A 125 13.77 -14.19 15.32
C LEU A 125 15.01 -14.34 16.20
N ALA A 126 16.17 -14.60 15.59
CA ALA A 126 17.45 -14.66 16.31
C ALA A 126 17.80 -13.31 16.95
N LEU A 127 17.59 -12.21 16.21
CA LEU A 127 17.78 -10.85 16.73
C LEU A 127 16.83 -10.55 17.90
N ILE A 128 15.55 -10.92 17.79
CA ILE A 128 14.57 -10.74 18.88
C ILE A 128 14.99 -11.57 20.11
N ARG A 129 15.42 -12.83 19.92
CA ARG A 129 15.91 -13.70 21.00
C ARG A 129 17.08 -13.06 21.74
N GLN A 130 18.02 -12.46 21.00
CA GLN A 130 19.16 -11.74 21.59
C GLN A 130 18.69 -10.53 22.41
N PHE A 131 17.75 -9.74 21.90
CA PHE A 131 17.21 -8.58 22.64
C PHE A 131 16.45 -8.99 23.91
N GLN A 132 15.72 -10.11 23.89
CA GLN A 132 15.02 -10.60 25.08
C GLN A 132 15.96 -11.01 26.21
N GLN A 133 17.18 -11.44 25.89
CA GLN A 133 18.21 -11.81 26.86
C GLN A 133 18.94 -10.59 27.45
N GLN A 134 18.72 -9.39 26.91
CA GLN A 134 19.29 -8.15 27.41
C GLN A 134 18.31 -7.45 28.36
N ASP A 135 18.63 -7.46 29.66
CA ASP A 135 17.82 -6.78 30.67
C ASP A 135 17.76 -5.25 30.45
N GLY A 136 16.57 -4.68 30.66
CA GLY A 136 16.37 -3.23 30.70
C GLY A 136 16.07 -2.54 29.36
N LEU A 137 15.93 -3.29 28.25
CA LEU A 137 15.49 -2.71 26.99
C LEU A 137 13.97 -2.45 26.98
N PRO A 138 13.52 -1.32 26.43
CA PRO A 138 12.10 -1.05 26.27
C PRO A 138 11.48 -2.02 25.25
N PRO A 139 10.19 -2.38 25.42
CA PRO A 139 9.50 -3.19 24.43
C PRO A 139 9.47 -2.48 23.07
N MET A 140 9.53 -3.26 21.99
CA MET A 140 9.42 -2.71 20.63
C MET A 140 8.12 -1.91 20.48
N PRO A 141 8.16 -0.71 19.90
CA PRO A 141 6.97 0.12 19.76
C PRO A 141 5.94 -0.61 18.89
N PRO A 142 4.65 -0.56 19.26
CA PRO A 142 3.62 -1.20 18.48
C PRO A 142 3.48 -0.51 17.11
N GLY A 143 3.24 -1.31 16.07
CA GLY A 143 2.90 -0.84 14.73
C GLY A 143 1.45 -1.11 14.38
N THR A 144 1.02 -0.66 13.21
CA THR A 144 -0.32 -0.96 12.66
C THR A 144 -0.38 -2.32 11.97
N SER A 145 0.77 -2.94 11.71
CA SER A 145 0.90 -4.27 11.09
C SER A 145 0.03 -4.38 9.82
N HIS A 146 -0.68 -5.49 9.63
CA HIS A 146 -1.56 -5.76 8.48
C HIS A 146 -2.69 -4.72 8.26
N LEU A 147 -2.98 -3.86 9.25
CA LEU A 147 -4.04 -2.85 9.15
C LEU A 147 -3.57 -1.46 8.70
N TRP A 148 -2.28 -1.33 8.33
CA TRP A 148 -1.71 -0.06 7.87
C TRP A 148 -2.51 0.61 6.74
N PHE A 149 -3.12 -0.18 5.85
CA PHE A 149 -3.94 0.35 4.76
C PHE A 149 -5.12 1.18 5.29
N LEU A 150 -5.83 0.68 6.31
CA LEU A 150 -6.95 1.38 6.94
C LEU A 150 -6.46 2.65 7.65
N TYR A 151 -5.29 2.56 8.28
CA TYR A 151 -4.64 3.69 8.93
C TYR A 151 -4.38 4.84 7.95
N TYR A 152 -3.81 4.53 6.78
CA TYR A 152 -3.54 5.50 5.74
C TYR A 152 -4.81 6.08 5.09
N LEU A 153 -5.87 5.28 4.97
CA LEU A 153 -7.16 5.79 4.50
C LEU A 153 -7.71 6.89 5.42
N MET A 154 -7.52 6.79 6.73
CA MET A 154 -7.96 7.84 7.66
C MET A 154 -7.24 9.16 7.38
N TYR A 155 -5.92 9.14 7.16
CA TYR A 155 -5.18 10.34 6.74
C TYR A 155 -5.74 10.92 5.44
N PHE A 156 -5.98 10.08 4.43
CA PHE A 156 -6.52 10.56 3.16
C PHE A 156 -7.94 11.16 3.29
N TYR A 157 -8.78 10.66 4.19
CA TYR A 157 -10.09 11.26 4.45
C TYR A 157 -9.98 12.65 5.10
N VAL A 158 -9.03 12.84 6.01
CA VAL A 158 -8.72 14.16 6.59
C VAL A 158 -8.18 15.09 5.51
N LEU A 159 -7.28 14.61 4.64
CA LEU A 159 -6.75 15.40 3.52
C LEU A 159 -7.84 15.79 2.51
N VAL A 160 -8.79 14.90 2.20
CA VAL A 160 -9.96 15.23 1.36
C VAL A 160 -10.81 16.30 2.04
N TRP A 161 -11.08 16.18 3.34
CA TRP A 161 -11.82 17.21 4.08
C TRP A 161 -11.10 18.56 4.00
N ALA A 162 -9.81 18.61 4.29
CA ALA A 162 -9.02 19.83 4.19
C ALA A 162 -9.05 20.41 2.76
N ALA A 163 -8.82 19.59 1.74
CA ALA A 163 -8.86 20.00 0.34
C ALA A 163 -10.23 20.57 -0.07
N ARG A 164 -11.33 20.01 0.46
CA ARG A 164 -12.69 20.51 0.22
C ARG A 164 -12.96 21.83 0.92
N VAL A 165 -12.50 22.01 2.15
CA VAL A 165 -12.66 23.25 2.92
C VAL A 165 -11.89 24.40 2.27
N PHE A 166 -10.68 24.14 1.77
CA PHE A 166 -9.84 25.14 1.11
C PHE A 166 -10.09 25.25 -0.41
N GLY A 167 -11.03 24.50 -0.98
CA GLY A 167 -11.37 24.56 -2.41
C GLY A 167 -10.30 24.03 -3.38
N VAL A 168 -9.26 23.36 -2.86
CA VAL A 168 -8.15 22.79 -3.64
C VAL A 168 -8.64 21.70 -4.60
N ASP A 169 -9.66 20.95 -4.20
CA ASP A 169 -10.21 19.85 -5.00
C ASP A 169 -10.83 20.33 -6.32
N GLN A 170 -11.53 21.47 -6.30
CA GLN A 170 -12.15 22.05 -7.49
C GLN A 170 -11.09 22.56 -8.47
N TRP A 171 -10.04 23.19 -7.94
CA TRP A 171 -8.91 23.68 -8.74
C TRP A 171 -8.16 22.51 -9.39
N ALA A 172 -7.83 21.47 -8.61
CA ALA A 172 -7.17 20.28 -9.11
C ALA A 172 -7.99 19.59 -10.20
N ALA A 173 -9.31 19.46 -10.01
CA ALA A 173 -10.21 18.88 -11.01
C ALA A 173 -10.25 19.70 -12.31
N ARG A 174 -10.26 21.04 -12.22
CA ARG A 174 -10.21 21.92 -13.40
C ARG A 174 -8.88 21.78 -14.16
N MET A 175 -7.75 21.76 -13.45
CA MET A 175 -6.43 21.58 -14.06
C MET A 175 -6.30 20.23 -14.77
N ALA A 176 -6.82 19.15 -14.15
CA ALA A 176 -6.84 17.81 -14.72
C ALA A 176 -7.55 17.76 -16.09
N ARG A 177 -8.69 18.47 -16.22
CA ARG A 177 -9.47 18.53 -17.48
C ARG A 177 -8.73 19.25 -18.59
N LEU A 178 -8.06 20.35 -18.27
CA LEU A 178 -7.40 21.18 -19.27
C LEU A 178 -6.11 20.55 -19.79
N ARG A 179 -5.43 19.71 -19.00
CA ARG A 179 -4.11 19.16 -19.34
C ARG A 179 -4.00 17.67 -19.01
N PRO A 180 -4.79 16.80 -19.66
CA PRO A 180 -4.82 15.36 -19.37
C PRO A 180 -3.47 14.67 -19.66
N ARG A 181 -2.71 15.17 -20.64
CA ARG A 181 -1.36 14.66 -20.95
C ARG A 181 -0.33 15.05 -19.89
N LEU A 182 -0.48 16.21 -19.25
CA LEU A 182 0.42 16.66 -18.19
C LEU A 182 0.29 15.77 -16.95
N LEU A 183 -0.92 15.25 -16.67
CA LEU A 183 -1.10 14.26 -15.61
C LEU A 183 -0.30 12.99 -15.90
N LEU A 184 -0.31 12.48 -17.13
CA LEU A 184 0.47 11.29 -17.51
C LEU A 184 1.99 11.51 -17.36
N THR A 185 2.48 12.73 -17.60
CA THR A 185 3.92 13.04 -17.50
C THR A 185 4.37 13.40 -16.08
N LEU A 186 3.53 14.06 -15.28
CA LEU A 186 3.86 14.44 -13.90
C LEU A 186 3.67 13.30 -12.90
N THR A 187 2.77 12.35 -13.18
CA THR A 187 2.50 11.23 -12.27
C THR A 187 3.75 10.41 -11.95
N PRO A 188 4.60 10.01 -12.92
CA PRO A 188 5.85 9.31 -12.63
C PRO A 188 6.79 10.12 -11.72
N LEU A 189 6.90 11.44 -11.92
CA LEU A 189 7.73 12.30 -11.08
C LEU A 189 7.19 12.40 -9.65
N ALA A 190 5.87 12.56 -9.51
CA ALA A 190 5.19 12.61 -8.21
C ALA A 190 5.30 11.29 -7.44
N ILE A 191 5.45 10.16 -8.14
CA ILE A 191 5.71 8.84 -7.55
C ILE A 191 7.20 8.68 -7.20
N ALA A 192 8.11 9.10 -8.08
CA ALA A 192 9.54 8.88 -7.90
C ALA A 192 10.10 9.66 -6.69
N LEU A 193 9.64 10.90 -6.48
CA LEU A 193 10.12 11.75 -5.38
C LEU A 193 9.95 11.13 -3.99
N PRO A 194 8.76 10.68 -3.56
CA PRO A 194 8.61 10.02 -2.27
C PRO A 194 9.38 8.69 -2.21
N LEU A 195 9.38 7.89 -3.29
CA LEU A 195 10.09 6.61 -3.29
C LEU A 195 11.62 6.75 -3.18
N ALA A 196 12.19 7.88 -3.61
CA ALA A 196 13.61 8.18 -3.43
C ALA A 196 14.02 8.36 -1.95
N THR A 197 13.05 8.52 -1.03
CA THR A 197 13.31 8.75 0.40
C THR A 197 13.18 7.49 1.25
N VAL A 198 12.95 6.33 0.63
CA VAL A 198 12.79 5.04 1.32
C VAL A 198 13.57 3.95 0.59
N SER A 199 14.08 2.96 1.32
CA SER A 199 14.82 1.84 0.74
C SER A 199 13.94 0.99 -0.18
N ALA A 200 14.57 0.29 -1.11
CA ALA A 200 13.97 -0.77 -1.90
C ALA A 200 14.51 -2.13 -1.42
N PRO A 201 13.69 -3.20 -1.33
CA PRO A 201 12.24 -3.20 -1.55
C PRO A 201 11.50 -2.35 -0.51
N HIS A 202 10.45 -1.64 -0.96
CA HIS A 202 9.77 -0.66 -0.13
C HIS A 202 9.02 -1.33 1.02
N PRO A 203 9.31 -0.98 2.29
CA PRO A 203 8.65 -1.57 3.45
C PRO A 203 7.19 -1.12 3.54
N ALA A 204 6.34 -1.93 4.17
CA ALA A 204 4.99 -1.48 4.52
C ALA A 204 5.08 -0.36 5.58
N PRO A 205 4.30 0.73 5.47
CA PRO A 205 4.37 1.84 6.39
C PRO A 205 3.59 1.55 7.68
N GLU A 206 4.14 0.66 8.50
CA GLU A 206 3.46 0.12 9.68
C GLU A 206 3.69 0.93 10.95
N SER A 207 4.46 2.02 10.88
CA SER A 207 4.69 2.89 12.04
C SER A 207 3.40 3.59 12.46
N LEU A 208 3.23 3.80 13.76
CA LEU A 208 2.18 4.68 14.29
C LEU A 208 2.38 6.14 13.86
N LEU A 209 3.64 6.55 13.66
CA LEU A 209 3.92 7.87 13.10
C LEU A 209 3.76 7.84 11.57
N PRO A 210 3.13 8.87 10.98
CA PRO A 210 2.90 8.90 9.54
C PRO A 210 4.23 8.94 8.79
N GLN A 211 4.44 7.95 7.92
CA GLN A 211 5.58 7.94 7.02
C GLN A 211 5.25 8.76 5.77
N PHE A 212 5.96 9.87 5.56
CA PHE A 212 5.67 10.83 4.49
C PHE A 212 5.89 10.28 3.09
N TRP A 213 6.85 9.37 2.90
CA TRP A 213 7.06 8.69 1.62
C TRP A 213 5.77 7.94 1.19
N ALA A 214 5.11 7.27 2.13
CA ALA A 214 3.88 6.52 1.86
C ALA A 214 2.69 7.45 1.62
N LEU A 215 2.60 8.57 2.36
CA LEU A 215 1.58 9.60 2.11
C LEU A 215 1.72 10.18 0.70
N GLY A 216 2.95 10.49 0.26
CA GLY A 216 3.24 10.98 -1.08
C GLY A 216 2.91 9.93 -2.14
N TYR A 217 3.48 8.73 -2.02
CA TYR A 217 3.32 7.65 -3.00
C TYR A 217 1.85 7.23 -3.16
N PHE A 218 1.20 6.81 -2.07
CA PHE A 218 -0.20 6.37 -2.14
C PHE A 218 -1.18 7.53 -2.34
N GLY A 219 -0.81 8.74 -1.92
CA GLY A 219 -1.60 9.95 -2.14
C GLY A 219 -1.75 10.29 -3.61
N VAL A 220 -0.73 10.04 -4.44
CA VAL A 220 -0.84 10.19 -5.91
C VAL A 220 -1.94 9.27 -6.45
N PHE A 221 -1.92 7.98 -6.12
CA PHE A 221 -2.92 7.04 -6.61
C PHE A 221 -4.31 7.34 -6.07
N PHE A 222 -4.42 7.65 -4.78
CA PHE A 222 -5.69 8.06 -4.16
C PHE A 222 -6.27 9.31 -4.83
N GLY A 223 -5.44 10.35 -5.05
CA GLY A 223 -5.84 11.59 -5.71
C GLY A 223 -6.26 11.37 -7.17
N LEU A 224 -5.52 10.54 -7.92
CA LEU A 224 -5.90 10.14 -9.27
C LEU A 224 -7.27 9.46 -9.29
N GLY A 225 -7.49 8.49 -8.38
CA GLY A 225 -8.79 7.84 -8.23
C GLY A 225 -9.92 8.81 -7.90
N TYR A 226 -9.68 9.74 -6.96
CA TYR A 226 -10.64 10.77 -6.58
C TYR A 226 -11.00 11.68 -7.77
N GLY A 227 -10.02 12.10 -8.57
CA GLY A 227 -10.22 12.93 -9.75
C GLY A 227 -10.96 12.22 -10.89
N LEU A 228 -10.66 10.94 -11.13
CA LEU A 228 -11.27 10.12 -12.18
C LEU A 228 -12.78 9.98 -12.02
N GLN A 229 -13.30 9.96 -10.78
CA GLN A 229 -14.73 9.81 -10.54
C GLN A 229 -15.57 10.92 -11.18
N GLY A 230 -15.06 12.15 -11.23
CA GLY A 230 -15.73 13.29 -11.85
C GLY A 230 -15.42 13.48 -13.34
N GLN A 231 -14.64 12.57 -13.93
CA GLN A 231 -14.05 12.70 -15.27
C GLN A 231 -13.84 11.32 -15.92
N ILE A 232 -14.89 10.51 -16.01
CA ILE A 232 -14.77 9.16 -16.58
C ILE A 232 -14.23 9.20 -18.03
N GLU A 233 -14.50 10.27 -18.77
CA GLU A 233 -13.96 10.53 -20.12
C GLU A 233 -12.41 10.57 -20.18
N LEU A 234 -11.72 10.92 -19.08
CA LEU A 234 -10.26 10.82 -18.99
C LEU A 234 -9.78 9.37 -19.22
N MET A 235 -10.57 8.39 -18.78
CA MET A 235 -10.21 6.98 -18.95
C MET A 235 -10.15 6.62 -20.43
N ASP A 236 -11.04 7.19 -21.26
CA ASP A 236 -11.04 6.95 -22.71
C ASP A 236 -9.84 7.63 -23.39
N ALA A 237 -9.48 8.83 -22.95
CA ALA A 237 -8.28 9.52 -23.44
C ALA A 237 -7.00 8.72 -23.12
N TRP A 238 -6.93 8.09 -21.94
CA TRP A 238 -5.78 7.28 -21.53
C TRP A 238 -5.78 5.87 -22.13
N ARG A 239 -6.94 5.34 -22.51
CA ARG A 239 -7.08 4.00 -23.11
C ARG A 239 -6.19 3.82 -24.33
N VAL A 240 -6.03 4.86 -25.16
CA VAL A 240 -5.15 4.85 -26.34
C VAL A 240 -3.68 4.58 -25.98
N HIS A 241 -3.27 4.99 -24.77
CA HIS A 241 -1.90 4.84 -24.29
C HIS A 241 -1.68 3.56 -23.45
N LEU A 242 -2.74 2.79 -23.16
CA LEU A 242 -2.70 1.68 -22.21
C LEU A 242 -1.60 0.65 -22.54
N ARG A 243 -1.46 0.27 -23.82
CA ARG A 243 -0.43 -0.70 -24.25
C ARG A 243 0.99 -0.17 -24.03
N LYS A 244 1.21 1.13 -24.30
CA LYS A 244 2.51 1.77 -24.11
C LYS A 244 2.85 1.91 -22.62
N LEU A 245 1.87 2.30 -21.81
CA LEU A 245 2.02 2.41 -20.36
C LEU A 245 2.25 1.03 -19.72
N LEU A 246 1.57 -0.02 -20.19
CA LEU A 246 1.78 -1.38 -19.73
C LEU A 246 3.20 -1.86 -20.07
N ALA A 247 3.63 -1.69 -21.32
CA ALA A 247 4.98 -2.04 -21.74
C ALA A 247 6.05 -1.28 -20.93
N ALA A 248 5.88 0.03 -20.76
CA ALA A 248 6.77 0.85 -19.95
C ALA A 248 6.79 0.38 -18.47
N SER A 249 5.63 0.04 -17.90
CA SER A 249 5.54 -0.45 -16.52
C SER A 249 6.26 -1.79 -16.34
N ILE A 250 6.14 -2.71 -17.31
CA ILE A 250 6.85 -4.00 -17.31
C ILE A 250 8.37 -3.78 -17.37
N VAL A 251 8.83 -2.88 -18.25
CA VAL A 251 10.25 -2.54 -18.37
C VAL A 251 10.76 -1.89 -17.08
N CYS A 252 10.04 -0.91 -16.52
CA CYS A 252 10.40 -0.28 -15.25
C CYS A 252 10.45 -1.29 -14.10
N TYR A 253 9.50 -2.23 -14.04
CA TYR A 253 9.49 -3.28 -13.03
C TYR A 253 10.68 -4.23 -13.17
N ALA A 254 10.98 -4.68 -14.39
CA ALA A 254 12.13 -5.55 -14.66
C ALA A 254 13.45 -4.86 -14.30
N LEU A 255 13.58 -3.57 -14.63
CA LEU A 255 14.74 -2.76 -14.25
C LEU A 255 14.85 -2.63 -12.73
N TRP A 256 13.77 -2.26 -12.04
CA TRP A 256 13.72 -2.17 -10.57
C TRP A 256 14.14 -3.50 -9.93
N LEU A 257 13.56 -4.62 -10.36
CA LEU A 257 13.88 -5.93 -9.80
C LEU A 257 15.36 -6.28 -10.02
N SER A 258 15.91 -5.99 -11.20
CA SER A 258 17.32 -6.25 -11.49
C SER A 258 18.28 -5.41 -10.65
N LEU A 259 17.91 -4.17 -10.34
CA LEU A 259 18.72 -3.25 -9.53
C LEU A 259 18.66 -3.63 -8.05
N VAL A 260 17.48 -3.95 -7.53
CA VAL A 260 17.28 -4.32 -6.13
C VAL A 260 17.96 -5.66 -5.83
N VAL A 261 17.85 -6.66 -6.71
CA VAL A 261 18.55 -7.94 -6.53
C VAL A 261 20.07 -7.73 -6.51
N ARG A 262 20.63 -6.92 -7.43
CA ARG A 262 22.06 -6.60 -7.43
C ARG A 262 22.52 -5.87 -6.17
N GLN A 263 21.69 -4.97 -5.64
CA GLN A 263 22.01 -4.26 -4.40
C GLN A 263 22.08 -5.23 -3.22
N VAL A 264 21.08 -6.11 -3.08
CA VAL A 264 21.05 -7.11 -2.01
C VAL A 264 22.21 -8.10 -2.15
N ASP A 265 22.52 -8.57 -3.35
CA ASP A 265 23.68 -9.46 -3.58
C ASP A 265 25.03 -8.74 -3.28
N GLY A 266 25.11 -7.43 -3.56
CA GLY A 266 26.30 -6.62 -3.29
C GLY A 266 26.51 -6.33 -1.80
N ASP A 267 25.44 -6.10 -1.05
CA ASP A 267 25.48 -5.89 0.40
C ASP A 267 25.80 -7.18 1.19
N ILE A 268 25.65 -8.37 0.58
CA ILE A 268 26.03 -9.66 1.18
C ILE A 268 27.54 -9.96 1.01
N LEU A 269 28.23 -9.29 0.07
CA LEU A 269 29.65 -9.51 -0.23
C LEU A 269 30.61 -8.56 0.51
N HIS A 270 30.09 -7.67 1.35
CA HIS A 270 30.85 -6.68 2.14
C HIS A 270 30.50 -6.75 3.63
#